data_AF-A0A3M8ED21-F1
#
_entry.id   AF-A0A3M8ED21-F1
#
_cell.length_a   1.000
_cell.length_b   1.000
_cell.length_c   1.000
_cell.angle_alpha   90.00
_cell.angle_beta   90.00
_cell.angle_gamma   90.00
#
_symmetry.space_group_name_H-M   'P 1'
#
loop_
_entity.id
_entity.type
_entity.pdbx_description
1 polymer ?
#
loop_
_entity_poly.entity_id
_entity_poly.type
_entity_poly.pdbx_seq_one_letter_code
_entity_poly.pdbx_strand_id
1 'polypeptide(L)'
;MAFTTLNAQYVTLYTPKGSPIQTFINPEGTNEWITTTTNRYIGEYGAENVLAPASRRYNCHSYAWNISEGGTNVVWMNQYDSQSNPNIWKYWTDGSYVETTENDAEKIFYYNGDHSAIKSKNVAGKYESKWGQAPLMRHNPTEGPSIYNMAYRRYYKKAPPPYSISGPSNICGQGTYTYTINLPNNIPVSWNVSSDIRIVSEQNNSVTVERNPNTYYMYTDSYIVADV
;
A
#
# COMPACT_ATOMS: atom_id res chain seq x y z
N MET A 1 -4.08 -35.44 -28.53
CA MET A 1 -4.33 -34.82 -27.21
C MET A 1 -3.91 -33.36 -27.31
N ALA A 2 -4.87 -32.44 -27.31
CA ALA A 2 -4.57 -31.01 -27.29
C ALA A 2 -4.35 -30.61 -25.82
N PHE A 3 -3.13 -30.21 -25.47
CA PHE A 3 -2.87 -29.55 -24.20
C PHE A 3 -3.40 -28.12 -24.33
N THR A 4 -4.56 -27.85 -23.74
CA THR A 4 -5.00 -26.47 -23.49
C THR A 4 -4.09 -25.89 -22.41
N THR A 5 -3.10 -25.10 -22.82
CA THR A 5 -2.42 -24.17 -21.92
C THR A 5 -3.47 -23.24 -21.33
N LEU A 6 -3.80 -23.44 -20.05
CA LEU A 6 -4.56 -22.47 -19.28
C LEU A 6 -3.69 -21.21 -19.24
N ASN A 7 -4.05 -20.17 -20.00
CA ASN A 7 -3.40 -18.88 -19.85
C ASN A 7 -3.60 -18.43 -18.40
N ALA A 8 -2.51 -18.37 -17.62
CA ALA A 8 -2.57 -17.83 -16.27
C ALA A 8 -3.11 -16.40 -16.36
N GLN A 9 -4.27 -16.16 -15.74
CA GLN A 9 -4.87 -14.84 -15.74
C GLN A 9 -4.03 -13.95 -14.80
N TYR A 10 -3.47 -12.87 -15.33
CA TYR A 10 -2.70 -11.90 -14.56
C TYR A 10 -3.43 -10.56 -14.49
N VAL A 11 -3.17 -9.83 -13.41
CA VAL A 11 -3.54 -8.42 -13.25
C VAL A 11 -2.25 -7.65 -13.01
N THR A 12 -2.10 -6.51 -13.68
CA THR A 12 -0.99 -5.60 -13.39
C THR A 12 -1.44 -4.64 -12.30
N LEU A 13 -0.77 -4.70 -11.15
CA LEU A 13 -0.87 -3.64 -10.15
C LEU A 13 0.23 -2.61 -10.40
N TYR A 14 0.14 -1.46 -9.73
CA TYR A 14 1.15 -0.42 -9.82
C TYR A 14 1.62 -0.02 -8.43
N THR A 15 2.91 0.26 -8.30
CA THR A 15 3.44 0.96 -7.13
C THR A 15 2.84 2.38 -7.05
N PRO A 16 2.93 3.08 -5.91
CA PRO A 16 2.52 4.48 -5.80
C PRO A 16 3.13 5.42 -6.86
N LYS A 17 4.33 5.13 -7.37
CA LYS A 17 4.98 5.91 -8.45
C LYS A 17 4.83 5.29 -9.85
N GLY A 18 3.95 4.31 -10.02
CA GLY A 18 3.53 3.82 -11.34
C GLY A 18 4.37 2.69 -11.93
N SER A 19 5.28 2.07 -11.17
CA SER A 19 6.01 0.90 -11.64
C SER A 19 5.08 -0.32 -11.70
N PRO A 20 5.05 -1.08 -12.81
CA PRO A 20 4.16 -2.21 -12.98
C PRO A 20 4.61 -3.42 -12.16
N ILE A 21 3.68 -4.00 -11.42
CA ILE A 21 3.81 -5.23 -10.63
C ILE A 21 3.01 -6.34 -11.29
N GLN A 22 3.68 -7.41 -11.71
CA GLN A 22 3.00 -8.59 -12.26
C GLN A 22 2.38 -9.40 -11.12
N THR A 23 1.10 -9.73 -11.23
CA THR A 23 0.38 -10.56 -10.25
C THR A 23 -0.45 -11.63 -10.94
N PHE A 24 -0.92 -12.62 -10.17
CA PHE A 24 -1.65 -13.78 -10.69
C PHE A 24 -3.01 -13.90 -10.01
N ILE A 25 -4.03 -14.24 -10.78
CA ILE A 25 -5.33 -14.65 -10.25
C ILE A 25 -5.27 -16.17 -10.07
N ASN A 26 -5.29 -16.60 -8.81
CA ASN A 26 -5.36 -18.01 -8.47
C ASN A 26 -6.80 -18.40 -8.11
N PRO A 27 -7.26 -19.61 -8.49
CA PRO A 27 -8.50 -20.13 -7.95
C PRO A 27 -8.38 -20.34 -6.43
N GLU A 28 -9.50 -20.23 -5.73
CA GLU A 28 -9.54 -20.49 -4.29
C GLU A 28 -9.43 -22.00 -3.98
N GLY A 29 -9.02 -22.34 -2.77
CA GLY A 29 -9.10 -23.71 -2.25
C GLY A 29 -10.55 -24.16 -1.98
N THR A 30 -10.73 -25.46 -1.76
CA THR A 30 -12.03 -25.99 -1.29
C THR A 30 -12.29 -25.54 0.15
N ASN A 31 -13.57 -25.49 0.56
CA ASN A 31 -13.93 -25.16 1.95
C ASN A 31 -13.26 -26.09 2.97
N GLU A 32 -13.14 -27.37 2.64
CA GLU A 32 -12.43 -28.36 3.47
C GLU A 32 -10.93 -28.02 3.61
N TRP A 33 -10.26 -27.74 2.49
CA TRP A 33 -8.84 -27.36 2.52
C TRP A 33 -8.62 -26.07 3.30
N ILE A 34 -9.48 -25.07 3.13
CA ILE A 34 -9.43 -23.81 3.87
C ILE A 34 -9.55 -24.08 5.37
N THR A 35 -10.55 -24.87 5.77
CA THR A 35 -10.83 -25.18 7.18
C THR A 35 -9.67 -25.97 7.81
N THR A 36 -9.25 -27.06 7.18
CA THR A 36 -8.17 -27.91 7.68
C THR A 36 -6.84 -27.16 7.77
N THR A 37 -6.51 -26.38 6.75
CA THR A 37 -5.28 -25.56 6.76
C THR A 37 -5.37 -24.51 7.86
N THR A 38 -6.50 -23.80 8.00
CA THR A 38 -6.66 -22.78 9.05
C THR A 38 -6.55 -23.38 10.45
N ASN A 39 -7.22 -24.50 10.70
CA ASN A 39 -7.21 -25.17 12.00
C ASN A 39 -5.81 -25.66 12.40
N ARG A 40 -4.96 -26.05 11.45
CA ARG A 40 -3.55 -26.36 11.73
C ARG A 40 -2.84 -25.17 12.38
N TYR A 41 -2.97 -23.97 11.80
CA TYR A 41 -2.31 -22.77 12.35
C TYR A 41 -2.96 -22.27 13.63
N ILE A 42 -4.28 -22.48 13.81
CA ILE A 42 -4.93 -22.25 15.11
C ILE A 42 -4.29 -23.14 16.19
N GLY A 43 -4.09 -24.43 15.91
CA GLY A 43 -3.48 -25.36 16.86
C GLY A 43 -2.02 -25.05 17.17
N GLU A 44 -1.24 -24.61 16.17
CA GLU A 44 0.18 -24.32 16.32
C GLU A 44 0.48 -22.94 16.92
N TYR A 45 -0.32 -21.92 16.59
CA TYR A 45 -0.02 -20.52 16.92
C TYR A 45 -1.12 -19.81 17.73
N GLY A 46 -2.22 -20.49 18.05
CA GLY A 46 -3.35 -19.90 18.79
C GLY A 46 -4.38 -19.23 17.88
N ALA A 47 -5.66 -19.37 18.23
CA ALA A 47 -6.78 -18.83 17.45
C ALA A 47 -6.76 -17.30 17.36
N GLU A 48 -6.31 -16.64 18.42
CA GLU A 48 -6.20 -15.18 18.54
C GLU A 48 -5.19 -14.55 17.58
N ASN A 49 -4.27 -15.36 17.06
CA ASN A 49 -3.24 -14.95 16.12
C ASN A 49 -3.67 -15.18 14.66
N VAL A 50 -4.82 -15.81 14.41
CA VAL A 50 -5.39 -15.99 13.07
C VAL A 50 -6.38 -14.87 12.76
N LEU A 51 -6.00 -13.97 11.84
CA LEU A 51 -6.80 -12.80 11.48
C LEU A 51 -7.75 -13.04 10.30
N ALA A 52 -7.39 -13.97 9.41
CA ALA A 52 -8.23 -14.39 8.29
C ALA A 52 -7.86 -15.82 7.88
N PRO A 53 -8.80 -16.63 7.36
CA PRO A 53 -8.55 -18.03 7.03
C PRO A 53 -7.52 -18.22 5.90
N ALA A 54 -7.07 -19.45 5.73
CA ALA A 54 -6.22 -19.86 4.60
C ALA A 54 -6.88 -19.51 3.26
N SER A 55 -6.08 -19.08 2.30
CA SER A 55 -6.54 -18.70 0.97
C SER A 55 -5.41 -18.82 -0.05
N ARG A 56 -5.73 -19.38 -1.22
CA ARG A 56 -4.82 -19.49 -2.36
C ARG A 56 -4.77 -18.23 -3.22
N ARG A 57 -5.72 -17.33 -3.03
CA ARG A 57 -5.93 -16.17 -3.90
C ARG A 57 -4.91 -15.05 -3.68
N TYR A 58 -4.30 -14.97 -2.50
CA TYR A 58 -3.30 -13.95 -2.18
C TYR A 58 -2.28 -14.44 -1.14
N ASN A 59 -1.11 -13.82 -1.15
CA ASN A 59 0.02 -14.16 -0.29
C ASN A 59 0.52 -12.96 0.53
N CYS A 60 1.65 -13.13 1.22
CA CYS A 60 2.32 -12.12 2.05
C CYS A 60 2.52 -10.80 1.32
N HIS A 61 3.06 -10.85 0.10
CA HIS A 61 3.36 -9.66 -0.68
C HIS A 61 2.11 -8.90 -1.07
N SER A 62 1.10 -9.60 -1.58
CA SER A 62 -0.18 -8.97 -1.92
C SER A 62 -0.89 -8.38 -0.70
N TYR A 63 -0.80 -9.05 0.46
CA TYR A 63 -1.32 -8.47 1.70
C TYR A 63 -0.58 -7.19 2.09
N ALA A 64 0.75 -7.25 2.15
CA ALA A 64 1.59 -6.15 2.61
C ALA A 64 1.57 -4.94 1.66
N TRP A 65 1.62 -5.15 0.36
CA TRP A 65 1.85 -4.08 -0.62
C TRP A 65 0.60 -3.65 -1.40
N ASN A 66 -0.53 -4.33 -1.21
CA ASN A 66 -1.79 -4.04 -1.90
C ASN A 66 -3.00 -4.01 -0.94
N ILE A 67 -3.37 -5.14 -0.34
CA ILE A 67 -4.61 -5.22 0.47
C ILE A 67 -4.55 -4.31 1.71
N SER A 68 -3.41 -4.28 2.42
CA SER A 68 -3.26 -3.43 3.62
C SER A 68 -3.24 -1.93 3.33
N GLU A 69 -3.06 -1.54 2.06
CA GLU A 69 -3.16 -0.16 1.57
C GLU A 69 -4.59 0.19 1.11
N GLY A 70 -5.56 -0.73 1.26
CA GLY A 70 -6.94 -0.54 0.78
C GLY A 70 -7.16 -1.03 -0.65
N GLY A 71 -6.19 -1.71 -1.25
CA GLY A 71 -6.34 -2.33 -2.57
C GLY A 71 -7.39 -3.45 -2.57
N THR A 72 -8.27 -3.46 -3.57
CA THR A 72 -9.41 -4.38 -3.68
C THR A 72 -9.12 -5.62 -4.52
N ASN A 73 -8.04 -5.60 -5.31
CA ASN A 73 -7.64 -6.74 -6.14
C ASN A 73 -7.05 -7.85 -5.26
N VAL A 74 -7.72 -9.00 -5.19
CA VAL A 74 -7.21 -10.18 -4.47
C VAL A 74 -6.37 -11.03 -5.43
N VAL A 75 -5.05 -10.85 -5.35
CA VAL A 75 -4.09 -11.45 -6.28
C VAL A 75 -2.89 -12.06 -5.57
N TRP A 76 -2.23 -13.01 -6.22
CA TRP A 76 -0.96 -13.58 -5.79
C TRP A 76 0.21 -12.79 -6.40
N MET A 77 1.21 -12.45 -5.58
CA MET A 77 2.30 -11.57 -6.00
C MET A 77 3.65 -12.23 -5.69
N ASN A 78 4.44 -12.55 -6.71
CA ASN A 78 5.74 -13.19 -6.55
C ASN A 78 6.87 -12.16 -6.41
N GLN A 79 7.95 -12.56 -5.74
CA GLN A 79 9.18 -11.77 -5.59
C GLN A 79 9.80 -11.37 -6.94
N TYR A 80 9.74 -12.28 -7.92
CA TYR A 80 10.19 -12.08 -9.29
C TYR A 80 9.01 -12.23 -10.27
N ASP A 81 9.11 -11.57 -11.42
CA ASP A 81 8.15 -11.73 -12.51
C ASP A 81 8.46 -12.97 -13.36
N SER A 82 7.63 -13.24 -14.38
CA SER A 82 7.77 -14.38 -15.29
C SER A 82 9.07 -14.38 -16.11
N GLN A 83 9.80 -13.26 -16.14
CA GLN A 83 11.11 -13.13 -16.79
C GLN A 83 12.26 -13.15 -15.79
N SER A 84 12.00 -13.48 -14.53
CA SER A 84 12.96 -13.47 -13.42
C SER A 84 13.50 -12.07 -13.06
N ASN A 85 12.81 -11.00 -13.47
CA ASN A 85 13.18 -9.66 -13.03
C ASN A 85 12.62 -9.38 -11.62
N PRO A 86 13.27 -8.50 -10.83
CA PRO A 86 12.73 -8.06 -9.54
C PRO A 86 11.33 -7.48 -9.70
N ASN A 87 10.35 -8.05 -8.99
CA ASN A 87 8.97 -7.58 -9.01
C ASN A 87 8.66 -6.76 -7.76
N ILE A 88 8.89 -7.32 -6.58
CA ILE A 88 8.60 -6.65 -5.29
C ILE A 88 9.54 -5.47 -5.02
N TRP A 89 10.81 -5.58 -5.43
CA TRP A 89 11.77 -4.49 -5.24
C TRP A 89 11.35 -3.16 -5.85
N LYS A 90 10.51 -3.20 -6.89
CA LYS A 90 9.98 -2.00 -7.55
C LYS A 90 9.35 -1.02 -6.56
N TYR A 91 8.72 -1.51 -5.48
CA TYR A 91 8.13 -0.65 -4.45
C TYR A 91 9.13 0.28 -3.76
N TRP A 92 10.42 -0.09 -3.66
CA TRP A 92 11.44 0.78 -3.07
C TRP A 92 12.50 1.24 -4.07
N THR A 93 12.73 0.52 -5.17
CA THR A 93 13.68 0.96 -6.19
C THR A 93 13.15 2.11 -7.05
N ASP A 94 11.83 2.27 -7.17
CA ASP A 94 11.23 3.45 -7.81
C ASP A 94 11.01 4.63 -6.84
N GLY A 95 11.35 4.42 -5.57
CA GLY A 95 11.21 5.40 -4.50
C GLY A 95 9.77 5.62 -4.04
N SER A 96 8.83 4.69 -4.28
CA SER A 96 7.49 4.73 -3.68
C SER A 96 7.53 4.49 -2.18
N TYR A 97 8.52 3.72 -1.74
CA TYR A 97 8.85 3.46 -0.34
C TYR A 97 10.35 3.70 -0.13
N VAL A 98 10.71 4.18 1.05
CA VAL A 98 12.11 4.41 1.45
C VAL A 98 12.47 3.50 2.61
N GLU A 99 13.70 3.00 2.60
CA GLU A 99 14.22 2.18 3.70
C GLU A 99 14.28 3.02 4.98
N THR A 100 13.95 2.41 6.11
CA THR A 100 13.83 3.10 7.40
C THR A 100 14.16 2.18 8.57
N THR A 101 13.84 2.61 9.79
CA THR A 101 14.01 1.81 11.01
C THR A 101 12.74 1.04 11.34
N GLU A 102 12.83 0.00 12.17
CA GLU A 102 11.65 -0.75 12.62
C GLU A 102 10.59 0.13 13.31
N ASN A 103 11.03 1.18 14.00
CA ASN A 103 10.12 2.09 14.71
C ASN A 103 9.20 2.82 13.74
N ASP A 104 9.75 3.28 12.61
CA ASP A 104 9.05 4.07 11.60
C ASP A 104 8.48 3.22 10.45
N ALA A 105 8.66 1.90 10.51
CA ALA A 105 8.28 1.00 9.42
C ALA A 105 6.77 0.89 9.26
N GLU A 106 6.31 0.90 8.01
CA GLU A 106 4.94 0.52 7.63
C GLU A 106 4.92 -0.87 6.98
N LYS A 107 5.99 -1.20 6.25
CA LYS A 107 6.19 -2.44 5.54
C LYS A 107 7.49 -3.11 6.01
N ILE A 108 7.47 -4.43 6.07
CA ILE A 108 8.62 -5.25 6.39
C ILE A 108 8.84 -6.23 5.25
N PHE A 109 10.07 -6.36 4.79
CA PHE A 109 10.49 -7.33 3.79
C PHE A 109 11.57 -8.25 4.36
N TYR A 110 11.34 -9.56 4.29
CA TYR A 110 12.26 -10.57 4.75
C TYR A 110 13.13 -11.04 3.58
N TYR A 111 14.26 -10.37 3.40
CA TYR A 111 15.06 -10.47 2.17
C TYR A 111 15.74 -11.83 1.97
N ASN A 112 15.76 -12.68 3.00
CA ASN A 112 16.30 -14.04 2.92
C ASN A 112 15.21 -15.13 2.89
N GLY A 113 13.92 -14.78 2.78
CA GLY A 113 12.83 -15.75 2.95
C GLY A 113 11.55 -15.49 2.16
N ASP A 114 11.59 -14.72 1.06
CA ASP A 114 10.41 -14.46 0.20
C ASP A 114 9.13 -14.13 0.99
N HIS A 115 9.24 -13.14 1.88
CA HIS A 115 8.16 -12.81 2.79
C HIS A 115 8.03 -11.30 2.99
N SER A 116 6.80 -10.84 3.20
CA SER A 116 6.47 -9.46 3.51
C SER A 116 5.41 -9.41 4.61
N ALA A 117 5.48 -8.38 5.43
CA ALA A 117 4.55 -8.12 6.52
C ALA A 117 4.28 -6.62 6.66
N ILE A 118 3.33 -6.28 7.51
CA ILE A 118 3.13 -4.94 8.06
C ILE A 118 3.26 -4.98 9.58
N LYS A 119 3.50 -3.83 10.21
CA LYS A 119 3.29 -3.72 11.66
C LYS A 119 1.80 -3.81 11.96
N SER A 120 1.43 -4.54 13.01
CA SER A 120 0.04 -4.58 13.47
C SER A 120 -0.38 -3.17 13.91
N LYS A 121 -1.50 -2.71 13.37
CA LYS A 121 -2.11 -1.43 13.78
C LYS A 121 -2.79 -1.51 15.14
N ASN A 122 -3.14 -2.72 15.59
CA ASN A 122 -3.99 -2.95 16.76
C ASN A 122 -3.24 -3.56 17.95
N VAL A 123 -2.07 -4.16 17.73
CA VAL A 123 -1.29 -4.80 18.79
C VAL A 123 0.18 -4.37 18.68
N ALA A 124 0.64 -3.54 19.61
CA ALA A 124 2.00 -3.03 19.63
C ALA A 124 3.03 -4.19 19.65
N GLY A 125 4.12 -4.02 18.89
CA GLY A 125 5.21 -5.00 18.81
C GLY A 125 4.91 -6.26 17.99
N LYS A 126 3.70 -6.42 17.44
CA LYS A 126 3.33 -7.53 16.56
C LYS A 126 3.35 -7.13 15.09
N TYR A 127 3.59 -8.09 14.21
CA TYR A 127 3.44 -7.95 12.77
C TYR A 127 2.26 -8.76 12.25
N GLU A 128 1.77 -8.41 11.07
CA GLU A 128 0.66 -9.09 10.38
C GLU A 128 1.08 -9.46 8.95
N SER A 129 0.89 -10.73 8.57
CA SER A 129 1.30 -11.25 7.26
C SER A 129 0.56 -12.53 6.88
N LYS A 130 0.33 -12.73 5.57
CA LYS A 130 -0.11 -14.03 5.05
C LYS A 130 1.08 -14.99 4.99
N TRP A 131 0.90 -16.23 5.41
CA TRP A 131 1.94 -17.25 5.28
C TRP A 131 1.77 -18.08 4.00
N GLY A 132 2.07 -17.44 2.86
CA GLY A 132 1.85 -18.05 1.54
C GLY A 132 0.36 -18.27 1.30
N GLN A 133 -0.03 -19.53 1.05
CA GLN A 133 -1.45 -19.93 0.93
C GLN A 133 -2.14 -20.13 2.30
N ALA A 134 -1.38 -20.18 3.39
CA ALA A 134 -1.90 -20.34 4.75
C ALA A 134 -2.62 -19.06 5.25
N PRO A 135 -3.17 -19.06 6.48
CA PRO A 135 -3.92 -17.91 7.01
C PRO A 135 -3.15 -16.58 7.05
N LEU A 136 -3.90 -15.49 7.24
CA LEU A 136 -3.35 -14.21 7.67
C LEU A 136 -3.08 -14.29 9.17
N MET A 137 -1.83 -14.11 9.56
CA MET A 137 -1.36 -14.30 10.93
C MET A 137 -0.91 -12.99 11.55
N ARG A 138 -1.19 -12.81 12.83
CA ARG A 138 -0.51 -11.87 13.72
C ARG A 138 0.58 -12.63 14.47
N HIS A 139 1.80 -12.12 14.48
CA HIS A 139 2.93 -12.85 15.07
C HIS A 139 4.00 -11.90 15.63
N ASN A 140 4.89 -12.42 16.47
CA ASN A 140 6.09 -11.69 16.88
C ASN A 140 7.04 -11.51 15.68
N PRO A 141 7.91 -10.48 15.68
CA PRO A 141 8.77 -10.18 14.53
C PRO A 141 9.69 -11.32 14.08
N THR A 142 10.05 -12.24 14.99
CA THR A 142 10.93 -13.39 14.71
C THR A 142 10.20 -14.73 14.68
N GLU A 143 8.87 -14.73 14.77
CA GLU A 143 8.03 -15.93 14.87
C GLU A 143 7.32 -16.20 13.54
N GLY A 144 7.35 -17.46 13.10
CA GLY A 144 6.66 -17.92 11.90
C GLY A 144 7.40 -19.07 11.22
N PRO A 145 6.92 -19.53 10.05
CA PRO A 145 7.55 -20.61 9.30
C PRO A 145 9.03 -20.36 9.02
N SER A 146 9.87 -21.37 9.27
CA SER A 146 11.33 -21.27 9.15
C SER A 146 11.82 -20.84 7.76
N ILE A 147 11.08 -21.20 6.71
CA ILE A 147 11.37 -20.81 5.32
C ILE A 147 11.41 -19.29 5.11
N TYR A 148 10.71 -18.53 5.97
CA TYR A 148 10.67 -17.07 5.88
C TYR A 148 11.88 -16.37 6.51
N ASN A 149 12.76 -17.10 7.20
CA ASN A 149 14.00 -16.55 7.75
C ASN A 149 13.77 -15.24 8.52
N MET A 150 12.83 -15.26 9.47
CA MET A 150 12.24 -14.07 10.11
C MET A 150 13.25 -13.11 10.79
N ALA A 151 14.48 -13.55 11.04
CA ALA A 151 15.54 -12.69 11.57
C ALA A 151 16.01 -11.61 10.55
N TYR A 152 15.94 -11.89 9.25
CA TYR A 152 16.54 -11.07 8.19
C TYR A 152 15.54 -10.09 7.59
N ARG A 153 15.42 -8.91 8.17
CA ARG A 153 14.40 -7.90 7.83
C ARG A 153 15.01 -6.62 7.28
N ARG A 154 14.31 -6.02 6.32
CA ARG A 154 14.41 -4.61 5.95
C ARG A 154 13.06 -3.94 6.18
N TYR A 155 13.12 -2.66 6.52
CA TYR A 155 11.98 -1.88 6.93
C TYR A 155 11.76 -0.75 5.96
N TYR A 156 10.51 -0.52 5.59
CA TYR A 156 10.15 0.50 4.63
C TYR A 156 8.97 1.32 5.14
N LYS A 157 9.00 2.62 4.86
CA LYS A 157 7.85 3.51 5.00
C LYS A 157 7.51 4.11 3.66
N LYS A 158 6.24 4.41 3.43
CA LYS A 158 5.81 5.07 2.21
C LYS A 158 6.60 6.37 2.08
N ALA A 159 7.19 6.57 0.90
CA ALA A 159 7.83 7.83 0.62
C ALA A 159 6.77 8.93 0.75
N PRO A 160 7.13 10.11 1.28
CA PRO A 160 6.25 11.26 1.12
C PRO A 160 5.89 11.37 -0.37
N PRO A 161 4.66 11.80 -0.70
CA PRO A 161 4.30 12.06 -2.09
C PRO A 161 5.45 12.84 -2.72
N PRO A 162 5.96 12.44 -3.91
CA PRO A 162 7.08 13.14 -4.53
C PRO A 162 6.80 14.64 -4.64
N TYR A 163 5.51 14.99 -4.66
CA TYR A 163 4.97 16.32 -4.74
C TYR A 163 3.93 16.48 -3.62
N SER A 164 4.32 17.15 -2.55
CA SER A 164 3.38 17.58 -1.51
C SER A 164 2.98 19.03 -1.78
N ILE A 165 1.69 19.31 -1.60
CA ILE A 165 1.22 20.68 -1.56
C ILE A 165 1.71 21.28 -0.23
N SER A 166 2.48 22.36 -0.32
CA SER A 166 2.99 23.13 0.80
C SER A 166 2.20 24.42 0.91
N GLY A 167 1.71 24.73 2.11
CA GLY A 167 1.01 25.98 2.37
C GLY A 167 0.49 26.03 3.80
N PRO A 168 -0.24 27.10 4.16
CA PRO A 168 -0.80 27.27 5.49
C PRO A 168 -1.76 26.13 5.85
N SER A 169 -1.69 25.65 7.10
CA SER A 169 -2.54 24.59 7.63
C SER A 169 -4.01 25.00 7.81
N ASN A 170 -4.31 26.30 7.69
CA ASN A 170 -5.61 26.86 7.98
C ASN A 170 -5.89 28.10 7.12
N ILE A 171 -7.08 28.14 6.52
CA ILE A 171 -7.62 29.28 5.78
C ILE A 171 -8.60 29.98 6.73
N CYS A 172 -8.08 30.78 7.65
CA CYS A 172 -8.90 31.45 8.68
C CYS A 172 -8.82 32.97 8.54
N GLY A 173 -9.94 33.61 8.16
CA GLY A 173 -10.08 35.06 8.14
C GLY A 173 -10.31 35.65 6.75
N GLN A 174 -10.19 36.98 6.64
CA GLN A 174 -10.23 37.71 5.37
C GLN A 174 -8.79 37.86 4.86
N GLY A 175 -8.31 36.85 4.13
CA GLY A 175 -6.96 36.85 3.56
C GLY A 175 -6.83 35.86 2.41
N THR A 176 -5.76 36.03 1.65
CA THR A 176 -5.35 35.10 0.60
C THR A 176 -4.21 34.22 1.10
N TYR A 177 -4.20 32.97 0.66
CA TYR A 177 -3.24 31.94 1.08
C TYR A 177 -2.68 31.26 -0.15
N THR A 178 -1.36 31.16 -0.21
CA THR A 178 -0.67 30.54 -1.34
C THR A 178 -0.23 29.12 -0.97
N TYR A 179 -0.56 28.19 -1.86
CA TYR A 179 -0.18 26.80 -1.82
C TYR A 179 0.72 26.51 -3.01
N THR A 180 1.80 25.77 -2.80
CA THR A 180 2.77 25.42 -3.84
C THR A 180 2.96 23.92 -3.92
N ILE A 181 3.31 23.43 -5.10
CA ILE A 181 3.69 22.04 -5.32
C ILE A 181 5.08 22.01 -5.94
N ASN A 182 5.98 21.19 -5.39
CA ASN A 182 7.37 21.16 -5.86
C ASN A 182 7.53 20.22 -7.07
N LEU A 183 6.97 20.61 -8.21
CA LEU A 183 7.03 19.87 -9.49
C LEU A 183 8.01 20.52 -10.48
N PRO A 184 8.63 19.78 -11.40
CA PRO A 184 9.27 20.37 -12.57
C PRO A 184 8.28 21.22 -13.39
N ASN A 185 8.67 22.44 -13.78
CA ASN A 185 7.79 23.41 -14.48
C ASN A 185 7.22 22.92 -15.83
N ASN A 186 7.76 21.82 -16.37
CA ASN A 186 7.31 21.22 -17.63
C ASN A 186 6.19 20.19 -17.45
N ILE A 187 5.80 19.89 -16.20
CA ILE A 187 4.66 19.02 -15.92
C ILE A 187 3.45 19.92 -15.67
N PRO A 188 2.41 19.89 -16.51
CA PRO A 188 1.23 20.70 -16.32
C PRO A 188 0.50 20.30 -15.04
N VAL A 189 0.02 21.28 -14.28
CA VAL A 189 -0.76 21.06 -13.06
C VAL A 189 -2.09 21.78 -13.19
N SER A 190 -3.17 21.10 -12.79
CA SER A 190 -4.50 21.69 -12.67
C SER A 190 -4.91 21.79 -11.21
N TRP A 191 -5.25 22.98 -10.74
CA TRP A 191 -5.64 23.18 -9.35
C TRP A 191 -7.17 23.12 -9.17
N ASN A 192 -7.61 22.31 -8.22
CA ASN A 192 -9.02 22.13 -7.87
C ASN A 192 -9.25 22.43 -6.40
N VAL A 193 -10.36 23.12 -6.10
CA VAL A 193 -10.74 23.49 -4.73
C VAL A 193 -12.20 23.13 -4.45
N SER A 194 -12.54 22.92 -3.19
CA SER A 194 -13.93 22.75 -2.76
C SER A 194 -14.74 24.04 -2.92
N SER A 195 -16.07 23.94 -2.94
CA SER A 195 -16.98 25.07 -3.27
C SER A 195 -16.93 26.25 -2.28
N ASP A 196 -16.43 26.03 -1.07
CA ASP A 196 -16.23 27.02 -0.02
C ASP A 196 -14.86 27.71 -0.06
N ILE A 197 -14.02 27.37 -1.04
CA ILE A 197 -12.74 28.01 -1.35
C ILE A 197 -12.82 28.64 -2.75
N ARG A 198 -12.23 29.81 -2.92
CA ARG A 198 -12.13 30.50 -4.23
C ARG A 198 -10.68 30.62 -4.65
N ILE A 199 -10.36 30.21 -5.87
CA ILE A 199 -9.06 30.50 -6.49
C ILE A 199 -9.00 31.98 -6.86
N VAL A 200 -7.98 32.67 -6.36
CA VAL A 200 -7.70 34.09 -6.63
C VAL A 200 -6.70 34.23 -7.78
N SER A 201 -5.69 33.38 -7.81
CA SER A 201 -4.72 33.30 -8.90
C SER A 201 -4.10 31.91 -9.00
N GLU A 202 -3.65 31.54 -10.19
CA GLU A 202 -3.06 30.24 -10.48
C GLU A 202 -1.82 30.40 -11.37
N GLN A 203 -0.80 29.62 -11.04
CA GLN A 203 0.39 29.34 -11.83
C GLN A 203 0.58 27.82 -11.82
N ASN A 204 1.40 27.28 -12.72
CA ASN A 204 1.62 25.83 -12.80
C ASN A 204 1.89 25.21 -11.41
N ASN A 205 2.91 25.69 -10.70
CA ASN A 205 3.29 25.11 -9.42
C ASN A 205 2.74 25.84 -8.19
N SER A 206 1.76 26.74 -8.35
CA SER A 206 1.27 27.55 -7.25
C SER A 206 -0.17 27.99 -7.46
N VAL A 207 -1.01 27.87 -6.43
CA VAL A 207 -2.35 28.44 -6.39
C VAL A 207 -2.48 29.39 -5.19
N THR A 208 -3.10 30.55 -5.41
CA THR A 208 -3.50 31.43 -4.32
C THR A 208 -5.01 31.37 -4.19
N VAL A 209 -5.48 31.10 -2.97
CA VAL A 209 -6.89 30.90 -2.66
C VAL A 209 -7.33 31.80 -1.52
N GLU A 210 -8.63 31.98 -1.37
CA GLU A 210 -9.25 32.57 -0.20
C GLU A 210 -10.51 31.77 0.16
N ARG A 211 -11.07 32.03 1.35
CA ARG A 211 -12.43 31.55 1.66
C ARG A 211 -13.40 32.17 0.66
N ASN A 212 -14.28 31.35 0.07
CA ASN A 212 -15.31 31.85 -0.83
C ASN A 212 -16.24 32.83 -0.09
N PRO A 213 -16.34 34.11 -0.50
CA PRO A 213 -17.18 35.09 0.18
C PRO A 213 -18.68 34.78 0.06
N ASN A 214 -19.07 33.91 -0.87
CA ASN A 214 -20.45 33.49 -1.07
C ASN A 214 -20.87 32.31 -0.18
N THR A 215 -19.95 31.74 0.62
CA THR A 215 -20.27 30.65 1.55
C THR A 215 -20.25 31.14 3.00
N TYR A 216 -21.26 30.72 3.77
CA TYR A 216 -21.42 31.13 5.16
C TYR A 216 -20.51 30.34 6.12
N TYR A 217 -20.10 29.13 5.74
CA TYR A 217 -19.23 28.25 6.51
C TYR A 217 -18.16 27.63 5.61
N MET A 218 -17.05 27.18 6.21
CA MET A 218 -16.15 26.20 5.61
C MET A 218 -16.60 24.80 6.02
N TYR A 219 -16.46 23.84 5.13
CA TYR A 219 -16.78 22.45 5.43
C TYR A 219 -15.60 21.73 6.08
N THR A 220 -15.87 20.62 6.76
CA THR A 220 -14.82 19.80 7.38
C THR A 220 -14.06 18.95 6.35
N ASP A 221 -14.62 18.81 5.15
CA ASP A 221 -14.08 18.07 4.01
C ASP A 221 -13.59 19.01 2.88
N SER A 222 -13.41 20.30 3.17
CA SER A 222 -12.83 21.26 2.22
C SER A 222 -11.44 20.82 1.77
N TYR A 223 -11.13 21.04 0.49
CA TYR A 223 -9.90 20.53 -0.11
C TYR A 223 -9.25 21.53 -1.08
N ILE A 224 -7.94 21.36 -1.24
CA ILE A 224 -7.14 21.90 -2.33
C ILE A 224 -6.38 20.72 -2.91
N VAL A 225 -6.54 20.49 -4.20
CA VAL A 225 -5.92 19.38 -4.93
C VAL A 225 -5.15 19.95 -6.11
N ALA A 226 -3.97 19.37 -6.37
CA ALA A 226 -3.15 19.62 -7.54
C ALA A 226 -3.14 18.32 -8.36
N ASP A 227 -3.84 18.33 -9.49
CA ASP A 227 -3.88 17.23 -10.44
C ASP A 227 -2.76 17.39 -11.47
N VAL A 228 -2.01 16.31 -11.71
CA VAL A 228 -0.77 16.27 -12.50
C VAL A 228 -0.92 15.29 -13.65
#